data_AF-A0A2V9N1R3-F1
#
_entry.id   AF-A0A2V9N1R3-F1
#
_cell.length_a   1.000
_cell.length_b   1.000
_cell.length_c   1.000
_cell.angle_alpha   90.00
_cell.angle_beta   90.00
_cell.angle_gamma   90.00
#
_symmetry.space_group_name_H-M   'P 1'
#
loop_
_entity.id
_entity.type
_entity.pdbx_description
1 polymer ?
#
loop_
_entity_poly.entity_id
_entity_poly.type
_entity_poly.pdbx_seq_one_letter_code
_entity_poly.pdbx_strand_id
1 'polypeptide(L)'
;MALVSDGTPDPGKDQQDEILPNSVADEFFGRIKHDFRRPRPSEEAIASALQAIQKLTGEVIVEHSVGSPHNTGGEKCPKCGGENSVTNRFCGYCGTLMDRVEKAQAKLGANQPQTGSEGPHHYHHHYHHHYFSEAEKVGPAKQLDNRSIGPHIPNEPEGPVSSENEAEATSAIQKLVQTWSRCFNSKRLDELVELYSLDSIVLRPNSVPAHGQDAVRQLFETALEAGL
;
A
#
# COMPACT_ATOMS: atom_id res chain seq x y z
N MET A 1 -47.63 -30.51 51.36
CA MET A 1 -47.77 -29.16 50.78
C MET A 1 -46.47 -28.43 51.03
N ALA A 2 -45.86 -27.88 49.97
CA ALA A 2 -44.83 -26.83 49.95
C ALA A 2 -43.47 -27.14 50.65
N LEU A 3 -42.28 -26.91 50.07
CA LEU A 3 -41.80 -26.36 48.81
C LEU A 3 -40.37 -26.90 48.57
N VAL A 4 -40.06 -27.18 47.32
CA VAL A 4 -38.70 -27.34 46.78
C VAL A 4 -38.01 -25.98 46.79
N SER A 5 -36.75 -25.90 47.20
CA SER A 5 -35.84 -24.82 46.81
C SER A 5 -34.41 -25.34 46.82
N ASP A 6 -33.97 -25.60 45.59
CA ASP A 6 -32.66 -26.04 45.14
C ASP A 6 -31.66 -24.89 45.36
N GLY A 7 -30.57 -25.16 46.09
CA GLY A 7 -29.46 -24.24 46.32
C GLY A 7 -28.28 -24.63 45.43
N THR A 8 -27.95 -23.74 44.51
CA THR A 8 -27.05 -23.81 43.36
C THR A 8 -25.62 -24.32 43.66
N PRO A 9 -24.94 -24.88 42.64
CA PRO A 9 -23.68 -24.29 42.25
C PRO A 9 -23.60 -23.96 40.76
N ASP A 10 -23.18 -22.73 40.53
CA ASP A 10 -22.84 -22.04 39.30
C ASP A 10 -21.82 -22.80 38.42
N PRO A 11 -22.02 -22.97 37.10
CA PRO A 11 -20.97 -23.41 36.19
C PRO A 11 -20.16 -22.20 35.67
N GLY A 12 -19.62 -21.41 36.59
CA GLY A 12 -18.51 -20.51 36.32
C GLY A 12 -17.21 -21.31 36.37
N LYS A 13 -16.78 -21.87 35.24
CA LYS A 13 -15.39 -22.30 35.05
C LYS A 13 -14.81 -21.61 33.84
N ASP A 14 -14.09 -20.54 34.16
CA ASP A 14 -13.01 -19.92 33.43
C ASP A 14 -12.25 -20.93 32.56
N GLN A 15 -12.55 -20.91 31.26
CA GLN A 15 -11.51 -21.16 30.26
C GLN A 15 -10.92 -19.80 29.93
N GLN A 16 -10.01 -19.35 30.79
CA GLN A 16 -8.98 -18.43 30.34
C GLN A 16 -8.19 -19.22 29.30
N ASP A 17 -8.55 -19.07 28.02
CA ASP A 17 -7.64 -19.36 26.93
C ASP A 17 -6.46 -18.42 27.13
N GLU A 18 -5.49 -18.90 27.90
CA GLU A 18 -4.16 -18.33 28.02
C GLU A 18 -3.64 -18.24 26.59
N ILE A 19 -3.72 -17.04 26.00
CA ILE A 19 -3.16 -16.76 24.68
C ILE A 19 -1.65 -16.91 24.85
N LEU A 20 -1.19 -18.15 24.70
CA LEU A 20 0.21 -18.49 24.75
C LEU A 20 0.89 -17.68 23.65
N PRO A 21 1.96 -16.94 23.97
CA PRO A 21 2.78 -16.27 22.97
C PRO A 21 3.17 -17.30 21.93
N ASN A 22 2.68 -17.14 20.70
CA ASN A 22 3.02 -18.05 19.62
C ASN A 22 4.48 -17.79 19.24
N SER A 23 5.40 -18.47 19.94
CA SER A 23 6.84 -18.23 19.81
C SER A 23 7.33 -18.41 18.37
N VAL A 24 6.63 -19.21 17.57
CA VAL A 24 6.89 -19.40 16.13
C VAL A 24 6.57 -18.12 15.36
N ALA A 25 5.46 -17.44 15.69
CA ALA A 25 5.13 -16.15 15.09
C ALA A 25 6.16 -15.08 15.49
N ASP A 26 6.56 -15.04 16.77
CA ASP A 26 7.56 -14.08 17.25
C ASP A 26 8.95 -14.31 16.64
N GLU A 27 9.35 -15.57 16.42
CA GLU A 27 10.60 -15.91 15.72
C GLU A 27 10.54 -15.48 14.24
N PHE A 28 9.40 -15.71 13.58
CA PHE A 28 9.16 -15.28 12.20
C PHE A 28 9.24 -13.75 12.06
N PHE A 29 8.56 -13.00 12.93
CA PHE A 29 8.64 -11.54 12.94
C PHE A 29 10.02 -11.01 13.35
N GLY A 30 10.75 -11.75 14.19
CA GLY A 30 12.15 -11.46 14.51
C GLY A 30 13.04 -11.55 13.27
N ARG A 31 12.94 -12.67 12.53
CA ARG A 31 13.72 -12.92 11.30
C ARG A 31 13.45 -11.87 10.22
N ILE A 32 12.17 -11.56 9.99
CA ILE A 32 11.74 -10.55 9.01
C ILE A 32 12.28 -9.16 9.33
N LYS A 33 12.33 -8.76 10.61
CA LYS A 33 12.88 -7.45 11.00
C LYS A 33 14.39 -7.33 10.74
N HIS A 34 15.11 -8.44 10.67
CA HIS A 34 16.53 -8.45 10.31
C HIS A 34 16.75 -8.36 8.79
N ASP A 35 15.85 -8.95 7.99
CA ASP A 35 15.93 -8.96 6.53
C ASP A 35 15.66 -7.60 5.87
N PHE A 36 14.92 -6.70 6.54
CA PHE A 36 14.69 -5.34 6.03
C PHE A 36 15.83 -4.34 6.30
N ARG A 37 16.95 -4.76 6.90
CA ARG A 37 18.14 -3.91 6.97
C ARG A 37 18.76 -3.84 5.58
N ARG A 38 18.49 -2.73 4.88
CA ARG A 38 19.19 -2.39 3.64
C ARG A 38 20.71 -2.47 3.90
N PRO A 39 21.45 -3.38 3.22
CA PRO A 39 22.90 -3.45 3.37
C PRO A 39 23.52 -2.09 3.11
N ARG A 40 24.54 -1.71 3.89
CA ARG A 40 25.32 -0.51 3.56
C ARG A 40 25.90 -0.73 2.15
N PRO A 41 25.68 0.19 1.21
CA PRO A 41 26.20 0.02 -0.15
C PRO A 41 27.72 -0.10 -0.09
N SER A 42 28.28 -1.04 -0.87
CA SER A 42 29.72 -1.19 -1.01
C SER A 42 30.31 0.05 -1.70
N GLU A 43 31.61 0.30 -1.49
CA GLU A 43 32.32 1.40 -2.16
C GLU A 43 32.20 1.32 -3.68
N GLU A 44 32.22 0.10 -4.23
CA GLU A 44 31.99 -0.18 -5.64
C GLU A 44 30.57 0.19 -6.11
N ALA A 45 29.53 -0.10 -5.30
CA ALA A 45 28.16 0.28 -5.61
C ALA A 45 27.98 1.81 -5.58
N ILE A 46 28.67 2.49 -4.67
CA ILE A 46 28.70 3.96 -4.60
C ILE A 46 29.39 4.53 -5.84
N ALA A 47 30.56 4.00 -6.23
CA ALA A 47 31.30 4.44 -7.41
C ALA A 47 30.49 4.24 -8.70
N SER A 48 29.83 3.08 -8.85
CA SER A 48 28.98 2.76 -9.99
C SER A 48 27.77 3.71 -10.07
N ALA A 49 27.12 4.01 -8.95
CA ALA A 49 26.04 4.99 -8.89
C ALA A 49 26.50 6.40 -9.28
N LEU A 50 27.66 6.84 -8.80
CA LEU A 50 28.24 8.14 -9.18
C LEU A 50 28.59 8.21 -10.67
N GLN A 51 29.14 7.14 -11.23
CA GLN A 51 29.44 7.05 -12.67
C GLN A 51 28.16 7.08 -13.52
N ALA A 52 27.09 6.41 -13.08
CA ALA A 52 25.80 6.45 -13.75
C ALA A 52 25.18 7.86 -13.71
N ILE A 53 25.27 8.56 -12.58
CA ILE A 53 24.81 9.95 -12.46
C ILE A 53 25.59 10.87 -13.40
N GLN A 54 26.92 10.74 -13.45
CA GLN A 54 27.77 11.54 -14.35
C GLN A 54 27.46 11.27 -15.84
N LYS A 55 27.14 10.03 -16.18
CA LYS A 55 26.72 9.66 -17.55
C LYS A 55 25.38 10.29 -17.93
N LEU A 56 24.46 10.40 -16.97
CA LEU A 56 23.14 11.02 -17.18
C LEU A 56 23.21 12.55 -17.20
N THR A 57 24.11 13.17 -16.43
CA THR A 57 24.27 14.63 -16.41
C THR A 57 25.14 15.18 -17.55
N GLY A 58 25.79 14.30 -18.33
CA GLY A 58 26.63 14.67 -19.47
C GLY A 58 25.88 15.12 -20.74
N GLU A 59 24.56 14.99 -20.83
CA GLU A 59 23.79 15.37 -22.03
C GLU A 59 22.85 16.57 -21.87
N VAL A 60 22.81 17.26 -20.71
CA VAL A 60 22.04 18.51 -20.59
C VAL A 60 22.81 19.53 -19.76
N ILE A 61 23.69 20.29 -20.43
CA ILE A 61 24.14 21.59 -19.92
C ILE A 61 22.98 22.57 -20.13
N VAL A 62 22.13 22.71 -19.11
CA VAL A 62 21.44 23.96 -18.83
C VAL A 62 21.53 24.18 -17.34
N GLU A 63 22.30 25.20 -16.97
CA GLU A 63 22.55 25.61 -15.60
C GLU A 63 21.23 25.83 -14.84
N HIS A 64 21.05 25.12 -13.73
CA HIS A 64 20.29 25.62 -12.59
C HIS A 64 21.13 25.43 -11.34
N SER A 65 21.60 26.58 -10.86
CA SER A 65 22.27 26.80 -9.58
C SER A 65 21.62 25.99 -8.46
N VAL A 66 22.34 24.97 -7.96
CA VAL A 66 21.99 24.27 -6.71
C VAL A 66 22.32 25.21 -5.55
N GLY A 67 21.39 26.14 -5.31
CA GLY A 67 21.18 26.67 -3.98
C GLY A 67 20.81 25.51 -3.07
N SER A 68 21.77 25.07 -2.27
CA SER A 68 21.55 24.15 -1.15
C SER A 68 20.46 24.73 -0.24
N PRO A 69 19.27 24.09 -0.11
CA PRO A 69 18.36 24.48 0.93
C PRO A 69 18.75 23.71 2.20
N HIS A 70 19.17 24.49 3.19
CA HIS A 70 19.03 24.20 4.61
C HIS A 70 19.91 23.10 5.22
N ASN A 71 21.03 23.58 5.74
CA ASN A 71 21.46 23.31 7.10
C ASN A 71 20.31 23.66 8.10
N THR A 72 19.32 22.77 8.24
CA THR A 72 18.36 22.78 9.35
C THR A 72 18.74 21.63 10.26
N GLY A 73 19.24 21.98 11.45
CA GLY A 73 19.91 21.07 12.37
C GLY A 73 19.22 19.71 12.49
N GLY A 74 19.95 18.64 12.14
CA GLY A 74 19.45 17.28 12.26
C GLY A 74 19.45 16.84 13.72
N GLU A 75 18.34 16.27 14.18
CA GLU A 75 18.27 15.60 15.48
C GLU A 75 18.64 14.12 15.32
N LYS A 76 19.44 13.60 16.25
CA LYS A 76 19.82 12.18 16.25
C LYS A 76 18.72 11.37 16.90
N CYS A 77 18.35 10.28 16.24
CA CYS A 77 17.37 9.35 16.80
C CYS A 77 17.90 8.76 18.12
N PRO A 78 17.13 8.82 19.22
CA PRO A 78 17.57 8.27 20.51
C PRO A 78 17.75 6.75 20.49
N LYS A 79 17.08 6.04 19.58
CA LYS A 79 17.15 4.57 19.49
C LYS A 79 18.28 4.06 18.59
N CYS A 80 18.51 4.70 17.45
CA CYS A 80 19.46 4.19 16.45
C CYS A 80 20.61 5.15 16.10
N GLY A 81 20.59 6.38 16.62
CA GLY A 81 21.62 7.39 16.34
C GLY A 81 21.57 8.01 14.95
N GLY A 82 20.65 7.58 14.08
CA GLY A 82 20.50 8.13 12.73
C GLY A 82 20.10 9.61 12.73
N GLU A 83 20.72 10.40 11.87
CA GLU A 83 20.45 11.83 11.72
C GLU A 83 19.13 12.05 10.98
N ASN A 84 18.17 12.71 11.62
CA ASN A 84 16.85 12.97 11.08
C ASN A 84 16.58 14.45 10.94
N SER A 85 15.77 14.83 9.95
CA SER A 85 15.32 16.20 9.84
C SER A 85 14.42 16.56 11.03
N VAL A 86 14.48 17.83 11.43
CA VAL A 86 13.55 18.43 12.42
C VAL A 86 12.10 18.50 11.95
N THR A 87 11.76 17.97 10.77
CA THR A 87 10.37 17.83 10.31
C THR A 87 9.84 16.40 10.48
N ASN A 88 10.72 15.41 10.60
CA ASN A 88 10.32 14.00 10.70
C ASN A 88 9.76 13.66 12.10
N ARG A 89 8.49 13.23 12.18
CA ARG A 89 7.88 12.73 13.44
C ARG A 89 8.41 11.35 13.87
N PHE A 90 8.88 10.58 12.89
CA PHE A 90 9.46 9.25 13.08
C PHE A 90 10.85 9.23 12.47
N CYS A 91 11.74 8.43 13.06
CA CYS A 91 13.07 8.20 12.52
C CYS A 91 13.00 7.49 11.17
N GLY A 92 13.58 8.08 10.12
CA GLY A 92 13.66 7.48 8.77
C GLY A 92 14.53 6.22 8.70
N TYR A 93 15.32 5.90 9.72
CA TYR A 93 16.19 4.72 9.76
C TYR A 93 15.61 3.54 10.54
N CYS A 94 14.92 3.80 11.66
CA CYS A 94 14.43 2.74 12.54
C CYS A 94 12.94 2.86 12.91
N GLY A 95 12.23 3.85 12.35
CA GLY A 95 10.78 4.06 12.56
C GLY A 95 10.39 4.51 13.97
N THR A 96 11.35 4.78 14.86
CA THR A 96 11.03 5.17 16.24
C THR A 96 10.54 6.61 16.30
N LEU A 97 9.51 6.86 17.10
CA LEU A 97 8.99 8.19 17.35
C LEU A 97 10.11 9.09 17.91
N MET A 98 10.25 10.29 17.36
CA MET A 98 11.22 11.27 17.85
C MET A 98 10.62 12.01 19.05
N ASP A 99 11.35 12.05 20.17
CA ASP A 99 10.91 12.75 21.39
C ASP A 99 10.93 14.26 21.18
N ARG A 100 9.82 14.77 20.65
CA ARG A 100 9.58 16.21 20.57
C ARG A 100 8.55 16.57 21.62
N VAL A 101 9.03 17.19 22.69
CA VAL A 101 8.17 17.93 23.61
C VAL A 101 7.62 19.11 22.82
N GLU A 102 6.38 18.97 22.35
CA GLU A 102 5.63 20.06 21.75
C GLU A 102 5.66 21.26 22.71
N LYS A 103 6.40 22.31 22.36
CA LYS A 103 6.13 23.65 22.92
C LYS A 103 4.78 24.08 22.37
N ALA A 104 3.72 23.59 23.01
CA ALA A 104 2.35 23.99 22.76
C ALA A 104 2.23 25.49 23.02
N GLN A 105 2.09 26.28 21.95
CA GLN A 105 1.45 27.58 22.05
C GLN A 105 -0.01 27.33 22.42
N ALA A 106 -0.35 27.72 23.64
CA ALA A 106 -1.68 27.64 24.20
C ALA A 106 -2.70 28.40 23.33
N LYS A 107 -3.70 27.68 22.83
CA LYS A 107 -5.08 28.18 22.72
C LYS A 107 -6.03 27.11 23.23
N LEU A 108 -6.72 27.47 24.31
CA LEU A 108 -7.73 26.72 25.01
C LEU A 108 -8.89 26.33 24.08
N GLY A 109 -9.26 25.07 24.13
CA GLY A 109 -10.48 24.51 23.54
C GLY A 109 -10.70 23.12 24.13
N ALA A 110 -11.39 23.07 25.26
CA ALA A 110 -11.68 21.86 26.00
C ALA A 110 -12.43 20.83 25.15
N ASN A 111 -11.90 19.62 25.04
CA ASN A 111 -12.67 18.38 25.06
C ASN A 111 -11.71 17.22 25.34
N GLN A 112 -11.68 16.82 26.61
CA GLN A 112 -11.00 15.64 27.10
C GLN A 112 -11.88 14.41 26.78
N PRO A 113 -11.39 13.38 26.07
CA PRO A 113 -12.02 12.08 26.11
C PRO A 113 -11.63 11.42 27.44
N GLN A 114 -12.63 11.20 28.27
CA GLN A 114 -12.50 10.53 29.55
C GLN A 114 -12.05 9.08 29.34
N THR A 115 -10.98 8.72 30.05
CA THR A 115 -10.64 7.34 30.38
C THR A 115 -11.70 6.76 31.31
N GLY A 116 -12.28 5.60 30.96
CA GLY A 116 -12.94 4.73 31.92
C GLY A 116 -14.29 4.14 31.50
N SER A 117 -14.26 3.08 30.70
CA SER A 117 -15.06 1.87 30.95
C SER A 117 -14.55 0.73 30.06
N GLU A 118 -13.93 -0.27 30.69
CA GLU A 118 -13.60 -1.56 30.07
C GLU A 118 -14.90 -2.35 29.88
N GLY A 119 -15.62 -2.05 28.80
CA GLY A 119 -16.71 -2.86 28.28
C GLY A 119 -16.32 -3.42 26.90
N PRO A 120 -16.91 -4.52 26.43
CA PRO A 120 -16.55 -5.13 25.15
C PRO A 120 -16.80 -4.14 24.01
N HIS A 121 -15.72 -3.54 23.48
CA HIS A 121 -15.77 -2.62 22.37
C HIS A 121 -16.06 -3.43 21.09
N HIS A 122 -17.31 -3.44 20.64
CA HIS A 122 -17.68 -4.12 19.40
C HIS A 122 -17.30 -3.24 18.20
N TYR A 123 -16.19 -3.57 17.56
CA TYR A 123 -15.76 -2.93 16.32
C TYR A 123 -16.73 -3.29 15.18
N HIS A 124 -17.55 -2.32 14.78
CA HIS A 124 -18.40 -2.44 13.60
C HIS A 124 -17.63 -1.88 12.40
N HIS A 125 -16.94 -2.75 11.67
CA HIS A 125 -16.39 -2.40 10.36
C HIS A 125 -17.54 -2.36 9.35
N HIS A 126 -18.02 -1.16 8.99
CA HIS A 126 -18.94 -1.00 7.87
C HIS A 126 -18.12 -0.96 6.58
N TYR A 127 -18.17 -2.06 5.82
CA TYR A 127 -17.58 -2.13 4.49
C TYR A 127 -18.51 -1.41 3.51
N HIS A 128 -18.12 -0.22 3.06
CA HIS A 128 -18.87 0.53 2.06
C HIS A 128 -18.51 0.00 0.66
N HIS A 129 -19.31 -0.93 0.14
CA HIS A 129 -19.21 -1.33 -1.27
C HIS A 129 -19.80 -0.23 -2.15
N HIS A 130 -18.94 0.60 -2.74
CA HIS A 130 -19.33 1.40 -3.91
C HIS A 130 -19.39 0.47 -5.12
N TYR A 131 -20.52 -0.22 -5.29
CA TYR A 131 -20.87 -0.78 -6.59
C TYR A 131 -21.33 0.39 -7.46
N PHE A 132 -20.56 0.74 -8.49
CA PHE A 132 -21.04 1.64 -9.53
C PHE A 132 -22.22 0.96 -10.23
N SER A 133 -23.44 1.38 -9.89
CA SER A 133 -24.64 1.03 -10.64
C SER A 133 -24.67 1.86 -11.91
N GLU A 134 -24.01 1.38 -12.95
CA GLU A 134 -24.13 1.92 -14.31
C GLU A 134 -25.47 1.44 -14.92
N ALA A 135 -26.55 2.04 -14.43
CA ALA A 135 -27.88 1.89 -15.00
C ALA A 135 -28.75 3.10 -14.64
N GLU A 136 -28.36 4.29 -15.09
CA GLU A 136 -29.34 5.37 -15.21
C GLU A 136 -29.33 5.98 -16.60
N LYS A 137 -30.38 5.62 -17.33
CA LYS A 137 -30.74 6.08 -18.66
C LYS A 137 -30.94 7.59 -18.65
N VAL A 138 -30.47 8.21 -19.73
CA VAL A 138 -30.81 9.56 -20.19
C VAL A 138 -32.29 9.91 -19.95
N GLY A 139 -32.54 11.01 -19.24
CA GLY A 139 -33.84 11.67 -19.08
C GLY A 139 -33.74 12.99 -18.28
N PRO A 140 -34.48 14.06 -18.61
CA PRO A 140 -34.05 15.43 -18.37
C PRO A 140 -34.40 16.01 -16.99
N ALA A 141 -33.48 16.85 -16.52
CA ALA A 141 -33.63 18.03 -15.65
C ALA A 141 -34.85 18.14 -14.70
N LYS A 142 -34.56 18.12 -13.40
CA LYS A 142 -35.22 19.02 -12.43
C LYS A 142 -34.18 19.66 -11.51
N GLN A 143 -34.01 20.95 -11.77
CA GLN A 143 -33.34 21.95 -10.95
C GLN A 143 -34.00 22.01 -9.56
N LEU A 144 -33.19 21.82 -8.51
CA LEU A 144 -33.50 22.33 -7.17
C LEU A 144 -32.29 23.11 -6.70
N ASP A 145 -32.46 24.43 -6.76
CA ASP A 145 -31.49 25.42 -6.32
C ASP A 145 -31.28 25.29 -4.80
N ASN A 146 -30.03 25.16 -4.35
CA ASN A 146 -29.68 25.52 -2.99
C ASN A 146 -28.46 26.44 -3.02
N ARG A 147 -28.75 27.74 -3.01
CA ARG A 147 -27.79 28.84 -3.07
C ARG A 147 -27.16 29.02 -1.69
N SER A 148 -25.85 28.78 -1.58
CA SER A 148 -25.01 29.39 -0.55
C SER A 148 -23.95 30.26 -1.20
N ILE A 149 -23.99 31.54 -0.85
CA ILE A 149 -23.15 32.61 -1.36
C ILE A 149 -21.80 32.53 -0.64
N GLY A 150 -20.73 32.29 -1.39
CA GLY A 150 -19.34 32.47 -0.96
C GLY A 150 -18.60 33.37 -1.97
N PRO A 151 -17.65 34.24 -1.53
CA PRO A 151 -17.06 35.24 -2.40
C PRO A 151 -16.13 34.64 -3.47
N HIS A 152 -16.28 35.16 -4.68
CA HIS A 152 -15.58 34.83 -5.91
C HIS A 152 -14.11 35.24 -5.87
N ILE A 153 -13.20 34.26 -5.84
CA ILE A 153 -11.80 34.42 -6.26
C ILE A 153 -11.75 33.90 -7.71
N PRO A 154 -11.30 34.69 -8.71
CA PRO A 154 -11.10 34.17 -10.06
C PRO A 154 -9.84 33.32 -10.04
N ASN A 155 -10.00 31.99 -10.02
CA ASN A 155 -8.98 31.07 -10.48
C ASN A 155 -9.44 30.46 -11.80
N GLU A 156 -8.51 30.43 -12.73
CA GLU A 156 -8.61 29.87 -14.07
C GLU A 156 -9.24 28.47 -14.08
N PRO A 157 -9.91 28.10 -15.18
CA PRO A 157 -10.38 26.74 -15.38
C PRO A 157 -9.18 25.83 -15.69
N GLU A 158 -8.59 25.22 -14.66
CA GLU A 158 -7.88 23.95 -14.85
C GLU A 158 -8.92 22.90 -15.24
N GLY A 159 -8.98 22.59 -16.53
CA GLY A 159 -9.85 21.55 -17.08
C GLY A 159 -9.51 20.17 -16.53
N PRO A 160 -10.45 19.20 -16.59
CA PRO A 160 -10.23 17.85 -16.11
C PRO A 160 -9.39 17.06 -17.14
N VAL A 161 -8.08 17.29 -17.15
CA VAL A 161 -7.14 16.50 -17.94
C VAL A 161 -6.71 15.31 -17.07
N SER A 162 -7.49 14.21 -17.04
CA SER A 162 -6.94 12.90 -16.64
C SER A 162 -7.87 11.67 -16.72
N SER A 163 -9.18 11.78 -16.95
CA SER A 163 -10.07 10.60 -16.88
C SER A 163 -10.20 9.77 -18.16
N GLU A 164 -9.99 10.36 -19.35
CA GLU A 164 -10.21 9.65 -20.62
C GLU A 164 -9.12 8.60 -20.89
N ASN A 165 -7.87 8.91 -20.55
CA ASN A 165 -6.73 8.00 -20.71
C ASN A 165 -6.83 6.78 -19.77
N GLU A 166 -7.41 6.95 -18.57
CA GLU A 166 -7.63 5.86 -17.63
C GLU A 166 -8.71 4.89 -18.11
N ALA A 167 -9.80 5.42 -18.68
CA ALA A 167 -10.86 4.61 -19.27
C ALA A 167 -10.35 3.81 -20.48
N GLU A 168 -9.53 4.43 -21.34
CA GLU A 168 -8.88 3.76 -22.47
C GLU A 168 -7.91 2.67 -22.01
N ALA A 169 -7.03 2.97 -21.05
CA ALA A 169 -6.11 2.00 -20.47
C ALA A 169 -6.83 0.82 -19.83
N THR A 170 -7.93 1.08 -19.11
CA THR A 170 -8.76 0.03 -18.51
C THR A 170 -9.40 -0.85 -19.58
N SER A 171 -9.93 -0.26 -20.65
CA SER A 171 -10.48 -1.01 -21.80
C SER A 171 -9.40 -1.85 -22.50
N ALA A 172 -8.18 -1.33 -22.64
CA ALA A 172 -7.05 -2.05 -23.21
C ALA A 172 -6.65 -3.26 -22.36
N ILE A 173 -6.58 -3.11 -21.03
CA ILE A 173 -6.31 -4.22 -20.11
C ILE A 173 -7.41 -5.29 -20.19
N GLN A 174 -8.69 -4.88 -20.22
CA GLN A 174 -9.80 -5.83 -20.36
C GLN A 174 -9.70 -6.63 -21.68
N LYS A 175 -9.38 -5.98 -22.79
CA LYS A 175 -9.16 -6.64 -24.09
C LYS A 175 -7.95 -7.58 -24.05
N LEU A 176 -6.88 -7.20 -23.36
CA LEU A 176 -5.70 -8.05 -23.18
C LEU A 176 -6.07 -9.33 -22.41
N VAL A 177 -6.77 -9.21 -21.29
CA VAL A 177 -7.21 -10.37 -20.48
C VAL A 177 -8.16 -11.28 -21.26
N GLN A 178 -9.08 -10.71 -22.04
CA GLN A 178 -9.98 -11.48 -22.91
C GLN A 178 -9.20 -12.25 -24.00
N THR A 179 -8.24 -11.58 -24.65
CA THR A 179 -7.36 -12.21 -25.65
C THR A 179 -6.53 -13.32 -25.03
N TRP A 180 -5.92 -13.07 -23.86
CA TRP A 180 -5.15 -14.06 -23.11
C TRP A 180 -5.98 -15.29 -22.79
N SER A 181 -7.20 -15.10 -22.24
CA SER A 181 -8.11 -16.19 -21.88
C SER A 181 -8.51 -17.00 -23.11
N ARG A 182 -8.75 -16.33 -24.24
CA ARG A 182 -9.07 -16.99 -25.51
C ARG A 182 -7.91 -17.83 -26.04
N CYS A 183 -6.70 -17.29 -26.04
CA CYS A 183 -5.50 -18.01 -26.50
C CYS A 183 -5.22 -19.22 -25.61
N PHE A 184 -5.28 -19.04 -24.29
CA PHE A 184 -5.07 -20.10 -23.31
C PHE A 184 -6.10 -21.23 -23.48
N ASN A 185 -7.39 -20.91 -23.48
CA ASN A 185 -8.46 -21.92 -23.60
C ASN A 185 -8.47 -22.64 -24.95
N SER A 186 -8.03 -21.98 -26.02
CA SER A 186 -7.95 -22.57 -27.35
C SER A 186 -6.61 -23.29 -27.62
N LYS A 187 -5.73 -23.37 -26.62
CA LYS A 187 -4.37 -23.93 -26.73
C LYS A 187 -3.53 -23.29 -27.85
N ARG A 188 -3.74 -22.01 -28.13
CA ARG A 188 -2.96 -21.22 -29.11
C ARG A 188 -1.73 -20.66 -28.42
N LEU A 189 -0.71 -21.50 -28.26
CA LEU A 189 0.48 -21.19 -27.48
C LEU A 189 1.29 -20.03 -28.05
N ASP A 190 1.53 -19.98 -29.35
CA ASP A 190 2.37 -18.95 -29.97
C ASP A 190 1.78 -17.54 -29.74
N GLU A 191 0.48 -17.40 -29.95
CA GLU A 191 -0.23 -16.14 -29.69
C GLU A 191 -0.35 -15.82 -28.22
N LEU A 192 -0.40 -16.82 -27.34
CA LEU A 192 -0.40 -16.60 -25.89
C LEU A 192 0.95 -16.02 -25.45
N VAL A 193 2.06 -16.56 -25.94
CA VAL A 193 3.43 -16.10 -25.62
C VAL A 193 3.69 -14.71 -26.19
N GLU A 194 3.11 -14.37 -27.35
CA GLU A 194 3.21 -13.03 -27.95
C GLU A 194 2.61 -11.92 -27.07
N LEU A 195 1.63 -12.23 -26.22
CA LEU A 195 1.06 -11.27 -25.25
C LEU A 195 2.04 -10.88 -24.13
N TYR A 196 3.11 -11.65 -23.95
CA TYR A 196 4.13 -11.38 -22.93
C TYR A 196 5.27 -10.56 -23.52
N SER A 197 5.79 -9.61 -22.75
CA SER A 197 7.02 -8.90 -23.11
C SER A 197 8.23 -9.86 -23.13
N LEU A 198 9.27 -9.50 -23.89
CA LEU A 198 10.52 -10.26 -24.01
C LEU A 198 11.21 -10.51 -22.66
N ASP A 199 11.03 -9.60 -21.71
CA ASP A 199 11.59 -9.61 -20.35
C ASP A 199 10.57 -10.02 -19.27
N SER A 200 9.39 -10.50 -19.67
CA SER A 200 8.34 -10.89 -18.73
C SER A 200 8.78 -11.99 -17.76
N ILE A 201 8.19 -11.96 -16.56
CA ILE A 201 8.42 -12.98 -15.54
C ILE A 201 7.06 -13.56 -15.17
N VAL A 202 6.91 -14.89 -15.30
CA VAL A 202 5.70 -15.60 -14.87
C VAL A 202 5.99 -16.39 -13.60
N LEU A 203 5.20 -16.09 -12.57
CA LEU A 203 5.26 -16.75 -11.28
C LEU A 203 4.04 -17.65 -11.13
N ARG A 204 4.27 -18.94 -10.90
CA ARG A 204 3.22 -19.92 -10.62
C ARG A 204 3.55 -20.70 -9.34
N PRO A 205 2.56 -20.99 -8.49
CA PRO A 205 2.78 -21.79 -7.29
C PRO A 205 3.40 -23.15 -7.65
N ASN A 206 4.37 -23.60 -6.85
CA ASN A 206 5.05 -24.89 -7.02
C ASN A 206 5.81 -25.06 -8.34
N SER A 207 6.15 -23.97 -9.03
CA SER A 207 6.96 -24.00 -10.24
C SER A 207 8.08 -22.98 -10.17
N VAL A 208 9.17 -23.24 -10.90
CA VAL A 208 10.28 -22.30 -11.02
C VAL A 208 9.81 -21.05 -11.78
N PRO A 209 10.19 -19.83 -11.36
CA PRO A 209 9.92 -18.62 -12.11
C PRO A 209 10.39 -18.73 -13.57
N ALA A 210 9.51 -18.43 -14.52
CA ALA A 210 9.84 -18.41 -15.93
C ALA A 210 10.24 -16.99 -16.33
N HIS A 211 11.47 -16.84 -16.86
CA HIS A 211 12.04 -15.56 -17.28
C HIS A 211 12.14 -15.46 -18.80
N GLY A 212 11.49 -14.46 -19.37
CA GLY A 212 11.45 -14.19 -20.80
C GLY A 212 10.53 -15.14 -21.58
N GLN A 213 10.20 -14.75 -22.82
CA GLN A 213 9.20 -15.43 -23.65
C GLN A 213 9.48 -16.93 -23.85
N ASP A 214 10.74 -17.34 -24.04
CA ASP A 214 11.08 -18.74 -24.27
C ASP A 214 10.84 -19.61 -23.03
N ALA A 215 11.17 -19.11 -21.83
CA ALA A 215 10.86 -19.81 -20.60
C ALA A 215 9.36 -19.86 -20.32
N VAL A 216 8.64 -18.78 -20.65
CA VAL A 216 7.17 -18.72 -20.55
C VAL A 216 6.51 -19.72 -21.51
N ARG A 217 7.04 -19.88 -22.73
CA ARG A 217 6.59 -20.91 -23.68
C ARG A 217 6.73 -22.30 -23.07
N GLN A 218 7.92 -22.66 -22.59
CA GLN A 218 8.18 -23.98 -21.98
C GLN A 218 7.28 -24.25 -20.76
N LEU A 219 7.04 -23.22 -19.94
CA LEU A 219 6.13 -23.32 -18.80
C LEU A 219 4.71 -23.69 -19.24
N PHE A 220 4.18 -23.02 -20.28
CA PHE A 220 2.84 -23.30 -20.79
C PHE A 220 2.76 -24.62 -21.57
N GLU A 221 3.79 -25.01 -22.30
CA GLU A 221 3.87 -26.34 -22.94
C GLU A 221 3.78 -27.44 -21.89
N THR A 222 4.66 -27.39 -20.89
CA THR A 222 4.67 -28.34 -19.78
C THR A 222 3.32 -28.37 -19.07
N ALA A 223 2.68 -27.19 -18.93
CA ALA A 223 1.37 -27.09 -18.32
C ALA A 223 0.29 -27.81 -19.15
N LEU A 224 0.20 -27.49 -20.44
CA LEU A 224 -0.79 -28.08 -21.35
C LEU A 224 -0.59 -29.59 -21.52
N GLU A 225 0.65 -30.08 -21.49
CA GLU A 225 0.98 -31.52 -21.53
C GLU A 225 0.64 -32.25 -20.24
N ALA A 226 0.90 -31.63 -19.08
CA ALA A 226 0.58 -32.21 -17.77
C ALA A 226 -0.93 -32.24 -17.48
N GLY A 227 -1.76 -31.76 -18.40
CA GLY A 227 -3.22 -31.73 -18.27
C GLY A 227 -3.71 -30.73 -17.24
N LEU A 228 -2.95 -29.63 -17.06
CA LEU A 228 -3.40 -28.48 -16.29
C LEU A 228 -4.66 -27.83 -16.87
#